data_AF-A0A936A0C3-F1
#
_entry.id   AF-A0A936A0C3-F1
#
_cell.length_a   1.000
_cell.length_b   1.000
_cell.length_c   1.000
_cell.angle_alpha   90.00
_cell.angle_beta   90.00
_cell.angle_gamma   90.00
#
_symmetry.space_group_name_H-M   'P 1'
#
loop_
_entity.id
_entity.type
_entity.pdbx_description
1 polymer ?
#
loop_
_entity_poly.entity_id
_entity_poly.type
_entity_poly.pdbx_seq_one_letter_code
_entity_poly.pdbx_strand_id
1 'polypeptide(L)'
;MSVRLCFLMCLLLGLSLSVTAAEETPAVAVPAHDAELAQRTGADEMGMRKFVLVILKSSETPVPKGPERDEMFKGHFANMGRLSKEGVLALAGPLDGVDGWRGLFVLAVEDIETAKRHVETDPVIVKGEMVAEYHRYYGSAALMLIPEWHERLQKPKASP
;
A
#
# COMPACT_ATOMS: atom_id res chain seq x y z
N MET A 1 -49.57 -41.22 52.79
CA MET A 1 -50.02 -40.71 54.10
C MET A 1 -49.67 -39.23 54.21
N SER A 2 -50.70 -38.40 54.40
CA SER A 2 -50.74 -37.03 54.98
C SER A 2 -49.82 -35.95 54.39
N VAL A 3 -50.27 -35.04 53.51
CA VAL A 3 -51.18 -33.89 53.72
C VAL A 3 -50.64 -32.88 54.75
N ARG A 4 -50.31 -31.63 54.32
CA ARG A 4 -50.99 -30.38 54.75
C ARG A 4 -50.28 -29.09 54.27
N LEU A 5 -50.97 -28.46 53.31
CA LEU A 5 -51.15 -27.03 53.05
C LEU A 5 -51.02 -26.10 54.28
N CYS A 6 -50.32 -24.97 54.14
CA CYS A 6 -50.70 -23.73 54.83
C CYS A 6 -50.13 -22.48 54.13
N PHE A 7 -51.03 -21.65 53.60
CA PHE A 7 -50.81 -20.29 53.15
C PHE A 7 -50.40 -19.38 54.32
N LEU A 8 -49.40 -18.50 54.14
CA LEU A 8 -49.46 -17.17 54.76
C LEU A 8 -48.63 -16.12 54.00
N MET A 9 -49.33 -15.05 53.68
CA MET A 9 -48.97 -13.82 52.99
C MET A 9 -48.01 -12.96 53.82
N CYS A 10 -46.94 -12.41 53.21
CA CYS A 10 -46.32 -11.18 53.70
C CYS A 10 -45.58 -10.45 52.56
N LEU A 11 -46.24 -9.40 52.08
CA LEU A 11 -45.72 -8.35 51.23
C LEU A 11 -44.64 -7.56 52.00
N LEU A 12 -43.39 -7.58 51.54
CA LEU A 12 -42.38 -6.60 51.96
C LEU A 12 -41.60 -6.07 50.75
N LEU A 13 -41.75 -4.77 50.60
CA LEU A 13 -41.23 -3.85 49.61
C LEU A 13 -39.72 -3.62 49.80
N GLY A 14 -39.00 -3.42 48.70
CA GLY A 14 -37.80 -2.58 48.70
C GLY A 14 -36.47 -3.29 48.46
N LEU A 15 -35.97 -3.19 47.23
CA LEU A 15 -34.82 -2.37 46.84
C LEU A 15 -34.27 -2.94 45.53
N SER A 16 -34.85 -2.54 44.40
CA SER A 16 -34.28 -2.81 43.09
C SER A 16 -33.02 -1.98 42.93
N LEU A 17 -31.88 -2.54 43.33
CA LEU A 17 -30.57 -2.09 42.83
C LEU A 17 -30.56 -2.36 41.32
N SER A 18 -30.87 -1.33 40.55
CA SER A 18 -30.47 -1.29 39.14
C SER A 18 -28.94 -1.28 39.12
N VAL A 19 -28.34 -2.47 39.05
CA VAL A 19 -26.97 -2.62 38.56
C VAL A 19 -26.99 -2.07 37.15
N THR A 20 -26.48 -0.85 36.99
CA THR A 20 -26.02 -0.39 35.69
C THR A 20 -24.91 -1.33 35.29
N ALA A 21 -25.19 -2.28 34.41
CA ALA A 21 -24.15 -2.99 33.69
C ALA A 21 -23.35 -1.89 32.97
N ALA A 22 -22.13 -1.63 33.44
CA ALA A 22 -21.18 -0.89 32.64
C ALA A 22 -21.03 -1.68 31.34
N GLU A 23 -21.46 -1.10 30.22
CA GLU A 23 -21.09 -1.62 28.92
C GLU A 23 -19.56 -1.60 28.88
N GLU A 24 -18.94 -2.77 29.04
CA GLU A 24 -17.53 -2.95 28.71
C GLU A 24 -17.39 -2.55 27.25
N THR A 25 -16.88 -1.34 27.02
CA THR A 25 -16.48 -0.91 25.69
C THR A 25 -15.49 -1.97 25.21
N PRO A 26 -15.75 -2.70 24.12
CA PRO A 26 -14.84 -3.75 23.70
C PRO A 26 -13.46 -3.12 23.53
N ALA A 27 -12.51 -3.59 24.34
CA ALA A 27 -11.13 -3.14 24.25
C ALA A 27 -10.71 -3.34 22.79
N VAL A 28 -10.33 -2.23 22.13
CA VAL A 28 -9.78 -2.29 20.77
C VAL A 28 -8.56 -3.19 20.87
N ALA A 29 -8.67 -4.42 20.38
CA ALA A 29 -7.56 -5.36 20.36
C ALA A 29 -6.44 -4.69 19.55
N VAL A 30 -5.32 -4.38 20.22
CA VAL A 30 -4.10 -3.97 19.52
C VAL A 30 -3.83 -5.08 18.50
N PRO A 31 -3.72 -4.77 17.20
CA PRO A 31 -3.47 -5.80 16.21
C PRO A 31 -2.18 -6.53 16.62
N ALA A 32 -2.29 -7.83 16.85
CA ALA A 32 -1.14 -8.66 17.14
C ALA A 32 -0.14 -8.56 15.98
N HIS A 33 1.14 -8.49 16.29
CA HIS A 33 2.21 -8.47 15.29
C HIS A 33 2.10 -9.72 14.37
N ASP A 34 2.00 -9.48 13.06
CA ASP A 34 1.96 -10.53 12.03
C ASP A 34 3.37 -10.75 11.46
N ALA A 35 4.05 -11.78 11.96
CA ALA A 35 5.42 -12.09 11.59
C ALA A 35 5.58 -12.56 10.13
N GLU A 36 4.59 -13.27 9.59
CA GLU A 36 4.64 -13.75 8.20
C GLU A 36 4.48 -12.57 7.24
N LEU A 37 3.55 -11.65 7.54
CA LEU A 37 3.37 -10.43 6.78
C LEU A 37 4.61 -9.54 6.84
N ALA A 38 5.21 -9.37 8.02
CA ALA A 38 6.46 -8.62 8.18
C ALA A 38 7.58 -9.21 7.30
N GLN A 39 7.77 -10.54 7.34
CA GLN A 39 8.75 -11.21 6.48
C GLN A 39 8.45 -11.02 4.99
N ARG A 40 7.20 -11.23 4.57
CA ARG A 40 6.79 -11.13 3.15
C ARG A 40 6.98 -9.73 2.57
N THR A 41 6.79 -8.70 3.39
CA THR A 41 6.93 -7.29 2.97
C THR A 41 8.35 -6.75 3.14
N GLY A 42 9.26 -7.52 3.76
CA GLY A 42 10.62 -7.08 4.07
C GLY A 42 10.65 -6.02 5.17
N ALA A 43 9.71 -6.07 6.10
CA ALA A 43 9.61 -5.14 7.21
C ALA A 43 10.70 -5.39 8.26
N ASP A 44 11.23 -4.32 8.81
CA ASP A 44 12.03 -4.33 10.03
C ASP A 44 11.16 -4.35 11.30
N GLU A 45 11.80 -4.24 12.46
CA GLU A 45 11.14 -4.24 13.78
C GLU A 45 10.11 -3.12 13.95
N MET A 46 10.18 -2.05 13.16
CA MET A 46 9.23 -0.95 13.16
C MET A 46 8.09 -1.12 12.15
N GLY A 47 8.05 -2.21 11.38
CA GLY A 47 7.12 -2.37 10.26
C GLY A 47 7.53 -1.57 9.01
N MET A 48 8.79 -1.16 8.93
CA MET A 48 9.30 -0.24 7.93
C MET A 48 10.30 -0.93 6.99
N ARG A 49 10.61 -0.29 5.87
CA ARG A 49 11.53 -0.82 4.87
C ARG A 49 12.28 0.30 4.17
N LYS A 50 13.50 0.00 3.73
CA LYS A 50 14.28 0.86 2.83
C LYS A 50 13.78 0.71 1.40
N PHE A 51 13.65 1.85 0.74
CA PHE A 51 13.27 2.01 -0.63
C PHE A 51 14.16 3.07 -1.28
N VAL A 52 14.03 3.21 -2.60
CA VAL A 52 14.46 4.38 -3.33
C VAL A 52 13.26 5.04 -3.98
N LEU A 53 13.02 6.30 -3.61
CA LEU A 53 12.10 7.18 -4.33
C LEU A 53 12.80 7.69 -5.58
N VAL A 54 12.16 7.51 -6.73
CA VAL A 54 12.60 8.03 -8.01
C VAL A 54 11.60 9.07 -8.48
N ILE A 55 12.05 10.29 -8.77
CA ILE A 55 11.24 11.32 -9.41
C ILE A 55 11.62 11.37 -10.89
N LEU A 56 10.64 11.18 -11.76
CA LEU A 56 10.81 11.29 -13.20
C LEU A 56 10.47 12.70 -13.65
N LYS A 57 11.40 13.36 -14.34
CA LYS A 57 11.25 14.71 -14.86
C LYS A 57 11.34 14.73 -16.38
N SER A 58 10.69 15.71 -17.00
CA SER A 58 10.94 16.01 -18.42
C SER A 58 12.42 16.28 -18.66
N SER A 59 12.98 15.75 -19.74
CA SER A 59 14.29 16.16 -20.21
C SER A 59 14.22 17.49 -20.97
N GLU A 60 15.38 18.10 -21.22
CA GLU A 60 15.51 19.26 -22.10
C GLU A 60 15.33 18.91 -23.59
N THR A 61 15.40 17.62 -23.93
CA THR A 61 15.38 17.11 -25.32
C THR A 61 14.38 15.96 -25.47
N PRO A 62 13.07 16.20 -25.26
CA PRO A 62 12.07 15.16 -25.33
C PRO A 62 11.90 14.61 -26.74
N VAL A 63 11.45 13.36 -26.85
CA VAL A 63 11.21 12.70 -28.13
C VAL A 63 10.01 13.39 -28.82
N PRO A 64 10.11 13.74 -30.11
CA PRO A 64 9.00 14.35 -30.85
C PRO A 64 7.74 13.47 -30.82
N LYS A 65 6.57 14.10 -30.85
CA LYS A 65 5.30 13.36 -30.93
C LYS A 65 5.24 12.54 -32.21
N GLY A 66 4.79 11.29 -32.10
CA GLY A 66 4.63 10.38 -33.23
C GLY A 66 4.72 8.91 -32.81
N PRO A 67 4.66 7.98 -33.78
CA PRO A 67 4.62 6.54 -33.53
C PRO A 67 5.78 6.02 -32.67
N GLU A 68 6.97 6.60 -32.83
CA GLU A 68 8.14 6.22 -32.03
C GLU A 68 7.97 6.55 -30.55
N ARG A 69 7.41 7.73 -30.26
CA ARG A 69 7.15 8.17 -28.89
C ARG A 69 6.05 7.31 -28.26
N ASP A 70 5.02 6.99 -29.01
CA ASP A 70 3.94 6.12 -28.53
C ASP A 70 4.45 4.71 -28.20
N GLU A 71 5.33 4.16 -29.04
CA GLU A 71 5.95 2.86 -28.79
C GLU A 71 6.88 2.87 -27.57
N MET A 72 7.65 3.95 -27.39
CA MET A 72 8.45 4.15 -26.19
C MET A 72 7.59 4.14 -24.91
N PHE A 73 6.45 4.84 -24.91
CA PHE A 73 5.57 4.85 -23.73
C PHE A 73 4.87 3.50 -23.48
N LYS A 74 4.54 2.73 -24.52
CA LYS A 74 4.10 1.34 -24.31
C LYS A 74 5.19 0.52 -23.62
N GLY A 75 6.44 0.66 -24.06
CA GLY A 75 7.59 0.02 -23.45
C GLY A 75 7.82 0.45 -21.98
N HIS A 76 7.61 1.72 -21.66
CA HIS A 76 7.62 2.24 -20.29
C HIS A 76 6.60 1.54 -19.39
N PHE A 77 5.34 1.47 -19.81
CA PHE A 77 4.31 0.78 -19.02
C PHE A 77 4.56 -0.74 -18.92
N ALA A 78 5.09 -1.36 -19.97
CA ALA A 78 5.50 -2.76 -19.92
C ALA A 78 6.64 -3.00 -18.93
N ASN A 79 7.64 -2.10 -18.89
CA ASN A 79 8.74 -2.13 -17.93
C ASN A 79 8.24 -1.99 -16.49
N MET A 80 7.34 -1.04 -16.23
CA MET A 80 6.70 -0.89 -14.91
C MET A 80 5.95 -2.16 -14.49
N GLY A 81 5.20 -2.77 -15.41
CA GLY A 81 4.50 -4.02 -15.16
C GLY A 81 5.44 -5.18 -14.83
N ARG A 82 6.58 -5.28 -15.52
CA ARG A 82 7.64 -6.25 -15.23
C ARG A 82 8.24 -6.03 -13.83
N LEU A 83 8.67 -4.81 -13.52
CA LEU A 83 9.27 -4.47 -12.23
C LEU A 83 8.30 -4.67 -11.05
N SER A 84 7.01 -4.40 -11.25
CA SER A 84 5.97 -4.66 -10.25
C SER A 84 5.85 -6.16 -9.95
N LYS A 85 5.79 -7.01 -11.00
CA LYS A 85 5.74 -8.48 -10.86
C LYS A 85 7.00 -9.08 -10.22
N GLU A 86 8.16 -8.47 -10.46
CA GLU A 86 9.42 -8.84 -9.82
C GLU A 86 9.51 -8.40 -8.35
N GLY A 87 8.52 -7.66 -7.85
CA GLY A 87 8.54 -7.10 -6.49
C GLY A 87 9.52 -5.95 -6.31
N VAL A 88 10.03 -5.39 -7.41
CA VAL A 88 10.97 -4.26 -7.41
C VAL A 88 10.24 -2.92 -7.37
N LEU A 89 9.11 -2.79 -8.06
CA LEU A 89 8.30 -1.56 -8.06
C LEU A 89 7.13 -1.69 -7.07
N ALA A 90 7.24 -1.03 -5.93
CA ALA A 90 6.19 -1.04 -4.89
C ALA A 90 5.03 -0.10 -5.24
N LEU A 91 5.34 1.07 -5.80
CA LEU A 91 4.36 2.07 -6.18
C LEU A 91 4.86 2.88 -7.38
N ALA A 92 3.95 3.24 -8.27
CA ALA A 92 4.20 4.21 -9.32
C ALA A 92 2.95 5.08 -9.57
N GLY A 93 3.16 6.31 -10.03
CA GLY A 93 2.06 7.18 -10.39
C GLY A 93 2.50 8.48 -11.05
N PRO A 94 1.59 9.14 -11.79
CA PRO A 94 1.84 10.48 -12.32
C PRO A 94 1.88 11.51 -11.19
N LEU A 95 2.63 12.59 -11.44
CA LEU A 95 2.63 13.81 -10.64
C LEU A 95 1.92 14.93 -11.43
N ASP A 96 1.72 16.08 -10.79
CA ASP A 96 0.94 17.20 -11.32
C ASP A 96 1.66 18.03 -12.40
N GLY A 97 2.93 17.73 -12.68
CA GLY A 97 3.74 18.46 -13.67
C GLY A 97 4.44 19.70 -13.14
N VAL A 98 4.21 20.08 -11.87
CA VAL A 98 4.93 21.20 -11.25
C VAL A 98 6.42 20.88 -11.24
N ASP A 99 7.26 21.87 -11.52
CA ASP A 99 8.71 21.74 -11.65
C ASP A 99 9.17 20.69 -12.70
N GLY A 100 8.29 20.36 -13.65
CA GLY A 100 8.56 19.35 -14.67
C GLY A 100 8.45 17.90 -14.16
N TRP A 101 7.91 17.68 -12.96
CA TRP A 101 7.77 16.35 -12.35
C TRP A 101 6.61 15.60 -12.98
N ARG A 102 6.93 14.54 -13.72
CA ARG A 102 5.95 13.79 -14.50
C ARG A 102 5.35 12.63 -13.72
N GLY A 103 6.14 12.01 -12.85
CA GLY A 103 5.73 10.85 -12.07
C GLY A 103 6.80 10.42 -11.09
N LEU A 104 6.48 9.40 -10.32
CA LEU A 104 7.40 8.81 -9.36
C LEU A 104 7.35 7.30 -9.37
N PHE A 105 8.44 6.69 -8.91
CA PHE A 105 8.52 5.30 -8.51
C PHE A 105 8.96 5.19 -7.05
N VAL A 106 8.45 4.19 -6.35
CA VAL A 106 9.02 3.71 -5.08
C VAL A 106 9.56 2.32 -5.33
N LEU A 107 10.89 2.19 -5.33
CA LEU A 107 11.59 0.94 -5.63
C LEU A 107 12.02 0.23 -4.35
N ALA A 108 11.69 -1.04 -4.28
CA ALA A 108 11.92 -2.02 -3.23
C ALA A 108 13.37 -2.53 -3.17
N VAL A 109 14.35 -1.61 -3.15
CA VAL A 109 15.79 -1.91 -3.24
C VAL A 109 16.59 -1.24 -2.13
N GLU A 110 17.74 -1.81 -1.79
CA GLU A 110 18.58 -1.36 -0.67
C GLU A 110 19.29 -0.02 -0.91
N ASP A 111 19.61 0.30 -2.17
CA ASP A 111 20.42 1.47 -2.52
C ASP A 111 20.11 2.07 -3.89
N ILE A 112 20.63 3.29 -4.10
CA ILE A 112 20.45 4.08 -5.32
C ILE A 112 21.10 3.41 -6.54
N GLU A 113 22.23 2.73 -6.38
CA GLU A 113 22.92 2.10 -7.52
C GLU A 113 22.11 0.92 -8.08
N THR A 114 21.44 0.17 -7.21
CA THR A 114 20.49 -0.86 -7.61
C THR A 114 19.25 -0.26 -8.25
N ALA A 115 18.72 0.85 -7.70
CA ALA A 115 17.61 1.57 -8.33
C ALA A 115 17.94 2.05 -9.74
N LYS A 116 19.12 2.64 -9.96
CA LYS A 116 19.59 3.08 -11.28
C LYS A 116 19.59 1.94 -12.29
N ARG A 117 20.14 0.77 -11.93
CA ARG A 117 20.15 -0.41 -12.81
C ARG A 117 18.74 -0.84 -13.26
N HIS A 118 17.73 -0.69 -12.41
CA HIS A 118 16.34 -0.98 -12.80
C HIS A 118 15.69 0.14 -13.62
N VAL A 119 15.99 1.40 -13.32
CA VAL A 119 15.42 2.57 -14.02
C VAL A 119 16.04 2.74 -15.42
N GLU A 120 17.31 2.39 -15.59
CA GLU A 120 18.03 2.43 -16.88
C GLU A 120 17.48 1.43 -17.91
N THR A 121 16.64 0.47 -17.51
CA THR A 121 15.95 -0.41 -18.46
C THR A 121 14.68 0.22 -19.05
N ASP A 122 14.27 1.39 -18.57
CA ASP A 122 13.06 2.06 -19.01
C ASP A 122 13.28 2.83 -20.32
N PRO A 123 12.49 2.57 -21.38
CA PRO A 123 12.62 3.27 -22.65
C PRO A 123 12.56 4.80 -22.56
N VAL A 124 11.81 5.38 -21.60
CA VAL A 124 11.78 6.85 -21.46
C VAL A 124 13.09 7.42 -20.93
N ILE A 125 13.86 6.62 -20.19
CA ILE A 125 15.19 6.98 -19.70
C ILE A 125 16.22 6.74 -20.81
N VAL A 126 16.19 5.56 -21.45
CA VAL A 126 17.12 5.18 -22.53
C VAL A 126 17.06 6.16 -23.70
N LYS A 127 15.86 6.59 -24.09
CA LYS A 127 15.67 7.54 -25.20
C LYS A 127 15.81 9.01 -24.79
N GLY A 128 16.08 9.29 -23.51
CA GLY A 128 16.22 10.66 -23.02
C GLY A 128 14.92 11.46 -23.03
N GLU A 129 13.74 10.84 -23.05
CA GLU A 129 12.45 11.53 -22.89
C GLU A 129 12.30 12.08 -21.47
N MET A 130 12.82 11.36 -20.48
CA MET A 130 12.82 11.74 -19.07
C MET A 130 14.20 11.56 -18.44
N VAL A 131 14.41 12.30 -17.36
CA VAL A 131 15.55 12.10 -16.45
C VAL A 131 15.02 11.68 -15.08
N ALA A 132 15.85 10.93 -14.33
CA ALA A 132 15.47 10.39 -13.03
C ALA A 132 16.32 11.00 -11.91
N GLU A 133 15.65 11.44 -10.84
CA GLU A 133 16.28 11.83 -9.57
C GLU A 133 16.02 10.76 -8.52
N TYR A 134 17.04 10.43 -7.73
CA TYR A 134 17.02 9.29 -6.82
C TYR A 134 17.22 9.72 -5.38
N HIS A 135 16.36 9.26 -4.49
CA HIS A 135 16.38 9.58 -3.07
C HIS A 135 16.20 8.32 -2.24
N ARG A 136 17.04 8.15 -1.21
CA ARG A 136 16.80 7.11 -0.21
C ARG A 136 15.47 7.42 0.49
N TYR A 137 14.61 6.43 0.59
CA TYR A 137 13.32 6.57 1.21
C TYR A 137 13.12 5.45 2.23
N TYR A 138 12.77 5.80 3.45
CA TYR A 138 12.43 4.86 4.51
C TYR A 138 10.96 5.05 4.83
N GLY A 139 10.17 4.01 4.62
CA GLY A 139 8.71 4.08 4.64
C GLY A 139 8.10 2.78 5.12
N SER A 140 6.78 2.76 5.27
CA SER A 140 6.08 1.54 5.71
C SER A 140 6.31 0.40 4.71
N ALA A 141 6.62 -0.79 5.21
CA ALA A 141 6.74 -1.99 4.38
C ALA A 141 5.40 -2.36 3.71
N ALA A 142 4.27 -1.84 4.21
CA ALA A 142 2.95 -2.01 3.62
C ALA A 142 2.85 -1.49 2.18
N LEU A 143 3.77 -0.63 1.72
CA LEU A 143 3.88 -0.26 0.30
C LEU A 143 4.04 -1.48 -0.61
N MET A 144 4.62 -2.58 -0.12
CA MET A 144 4.75 -3.83 -0.87
C MET A 144 3.43 -4.55 -1.13
N LEU A 145 2.37 -4.18 -0.43
CA LEU A 145 1.03 -4.75 -0.65
C LEU A 145 0.27 -3.99 -1.74
N ILE A 146 0.71 -2.78 -2.10
CA ILE A 146 -0.01 -1.91 -3.03
C ILE A 146 -0.26 -2.58 -4.39
N PRO A 147 0.68 -3.32 -5.01
CA PRO A 147 0.40 -3.99 -6.27
C PRO A 147 -0.78 -4.96 -6.21
N GLU A 148 -0.86 -5.79 -5.17
CA GLU A 148 -1.98 -6.72 -4.95
C GLU A 148 -3.30 -5.96 -4.73
N TRP A 149 -3.29 -4.94 -3.87
CA TRP A 149 -4.49 -4.13 -3.64
C TRP A 149 -4.92 -3.38 -4.89
N HIS A 150 -3.97 -2.89 -5.69
CA HIS A 150 -4.26 -2.19 -6.94
C HIS A 150 -5.01 -3.09 -7.92
N GLU A 151 -4.58 -4.34 -8.11
CA GLU A 151 -5.28 -5.30 -8.96
C GLU A 151 -6.72 -5.53 -8.50
N ARG A 152 -6.95 -5.60 -7.18
CA ARG A 152 -8.29 -5.77 -6.60
C ARG A 152 -9.18 -4.54 -6.74
N LEU A 153 -8.59 -3.36 -6.84
CA LEU A 153 -9.31 -2.09 -7.01
C LEU A 153 -9.64 -1.80 -8.48
N GLN A 154 -8.92 -2.40 -9.43
CA GLN A 154 -9.20 -2.23 -10.85
C GLN A 154 -10.59 -2.77 -11.18
N LYS A 155 -11.39 -1.96 -11.89
CA LYS A 155 -12.62 -2.47 -12.51
C LYS A 155 -12.23 -3.57 -13.50
N PRO A 156 -13.03 -4.65 -13.60
CA PRO A 156 -12.82 -5.65 -14.64
C PRO A 156 -12.71 -4.96 -15.99
N LYS A 157 -11.72 -5.35 -16.81
CA LYS A 157 -11.67 -4.90 -18.19
C LYS A 157 -12.98 -5.34 -18.85
N ALA A 158 -13.69 -4.40 -19.48
CA ALA A 158 -14.82 -4.76 -20.31
C ALA A 158 -14.32 -5.82 -21.31
N SER A 159 -15.02 -6.97 -21.37
CA SER A 159 -14.76 -7.95 -22.42
C SER A 159 -14.91 -7.25 -23.78
N PRO A 160 -14.00 -7.49 -24.73
CA PRO A 160 -14.09 -6.91 -26.07
C PRO A 160 -15.40 -7.29 -26.77
#